data_AF-A0A353GZM2-F1
#
_entry.id   AF-A0A353GZM2-F1
#
_cell.length_a   1.000
_cell.length_b   1.000
_cell.length_c   1.000
_cell.angle_alpha   90.00
_cell.angle_beta   90.00
_cell.angle_gamma   90.00
#
_symmetry.space_group_name_H-M   'P 1'
#
loop_
_entity.id
_entity.type
_entity.pdbx_description
1 polymer ?
#
loop_
_entity_poly.entity_id
_entity_poly.type
_entity_poly.pdbx_seq_one_letter_code
_entity_poly.pdbx_strand_id
1 'polypeptide(L)'
;MLKKNRFTDSAKFTLRIVLIFQLVAMLSGCERPATISSWRPIETARAYHTQTAAATGIFTTPTLPQITTTAEPPLPTPSALPASLPMAMKGYELYSWQNGSNWNFTLITGTNRTKSFDEIIAPGNTLTGDGFVKLSVTGLDELKKVLVLLPGGEQVFWAGMDLTGQVPSGTVYLTFPDQGVIDDLTRFCTKHKITLQLLKEP
;
A
#
# COMPACT_ATOMS: atom_id res chain seq x y z
N MET A 1 2.19 7.09 73.53
CA MET A 1 1.74 8.29 72.77
C MET A 1 2.46 8.32 71.43
N LEU A 2 1.89 7.73 70.37
CA LEU A 2 2.34 7.95 68.99
C LEU A 2 1.20 7.57 68.04
N LYS A 3 0.39 8.56 67.71
CA LYS A 3 -0.73 8.51 66.78
C LYS A 3 -0.32 9.37 65.58
N LYS A 4 0.30 8.78 64.57
CA LYS A 4 0.51 9.43 63.26
C LYS A 4 0.89 8.41 62.21
N ASN A 5 0.29 8.57 61.02
CA ASN A 5 0.61 7.97 59.71
C ASN A 5 -0.54 7.28 58.95
N ARG A 6 -1.81 7.46 59.34
CA ARG A 6 -2.94 7.05 58.47
C ARG A 6 -3.38 8.06 57.41
N PHE A 7 -2.82 9.28 57.40
CA PHE A 7 -3.30 10.35 56.52
C PHE A 7 -2.57 10.43 55.16
N THR A 8 -1.33 9.94 55.09
CA THR A 8 -0.49 10.06 53.87
C THR A 8 -0.73 8.97 52.82
N ASP A 9 -1.32 7.83 53.19
CA ASP A 9 -1.68 6.77 52.24
C ASP A 9 -2.98 7.07 51.51
N SER A 10 -3.96 7.69 52.18
CA SER A 10 -5.26 8.03 51.59
C SER A 10 -5.11 9.00 50.41
N ALA A 11 -4.26 10.03 50.54
CA ALA A 11 -4.05 11.00 49.45
C ALA A 11 -3.37 10.38 48.20
N LYS A 12 -2.44 9.43 48.40
CA LYS A 12 -1.77 8.73 47.29
C LYS A 12 -2.68 7.72 46.61
N PHE A 13 -3.57 7.09 47.38
CA PHE A 13 -4.57 6.15 46.86
C PHE A 13 -5.62 6.88 46.02
N THR A 14 -6.13 8.01 46.50
CA THR A 14 -7.10 8.84 45.76
C THR A 14 -6.49 9.42 44.48
N LEU A 15 -5.24 9.87 44.51
CA LEU A 15 -4.54 10.38 43.32
C LEU A 15 -4.36 9.30 42.25
N ARG A 16 -4.04 8.06 42.64
CA ARG A 16 -3.90 6.92 41.72
C ARG A 16 -5.23 6.53 41.08
N ILE A 17 -6.32 6.56 41.84
CA ILE A 17 -7.67 6.26 41.32
C ILE A 17 -8.09 7.32 40.29
N VAL A 18 -7.84 8.61 40.56
CA VAL A 18 -8.16 9.69 39.63
C VAL A 18 -7.35 9.59 38.33
N LEU A 19 -6.06 9.23 38.43
CA LEU A 19 -5.20 9.04 37.26
C LEU A 19 -5.63 7.85 36.39
N ILE A 20 -6.05 6.75 37.01
CA ILE A 20 -6.59 5.59 36.28
C ILE A 20 -7.92 5.96 35.59
N PHE A 21 -8.81 6.68 36.28
CA PHE A 21 -10.07 7.13 35.68
C PHE A 21 -9.85 8.10 34.49
N GLN A 22 -8.88 9.01 34.57
CA GLN A 22 -8.54 9.88 33.42
C GLN A 22 -7.94 9.10 32.25
N LEU A 23 -7.12 8.07 32.51
CA LEU A 23 -6.54 7.25 31.45
C LEU A 23 -7.61 6.41 30.74
N VAL A 24 -8.58 5.87 31.48
CA VAL A 24 -9.71 5.11 30.92
C VAL A 24 -10.65 6.02 30.11
N ALA A 25 -10.91 7.25 30.58
CA ALA A 25 -11.75 8.20 29.85
C ALA A 25 -11.15 8.68 28.52
N MET A 26 -9.80 8.70 28.40
CA MET A 26 -9.11 9.03 27.15
C MET A 26 -9.12 7.90 26.11
N LEU A 27 -9.34 6.64 26.53
CA LEU A 27 -9.38 5.48 25.63
C LEU A 27 -10.76 5.26 24.98
N SER A 28 -11.83 5.86 25.50
CA SER A 28 -13.20 5.74 24.96
C SER A 28 -13.51 6.69 23.79
N GLY A 29 -12.52 7.41 23.26
CA GLY A 29 -12.73 8.48 22.28
C GLY A 29 -12.52 8.12 20.80
N CYS A 30 -12.24 6.86 20.44
CA CYS A 30 -11.85 6.49 19.06
C CYS A 30 -12.58 5.26 18.48
N GLU A 31 -13.79 4.96 18.93
CA GLU A 31 -14.66 4.03 18.22
C GLU A 31 -15.42 4.78 17.11
N ARG A 32 -14.74 5.01 15.98
CA ARG A 32 -15.47 5.25 14.73
C ARG A 32 -16.04 3.91 14.28
N PRO A 33 -17.36 3.78 14.06
CA PRO A 33 -17.89 2.60 13.40
C PRO A 33 -17.19 2.47 12.04
N ALA A 34 -16.52 1.34 11.82
CA ALA A 34 -16.04 0.98 10.50
C ALA A 34 -17.27 0.91 9.58
N THR A 35 -17.44 1.91 8.71
CA THR A 35 -18.37 1.81 7.60
C THR A 35 -17.85 0.72 6.68
N ILE A 36 -18.30 -0.51 6.94
CA ILE A 36 -18.22 -1.62 6.01
C ILE A 36 -18.86 -1.12 4.73
N SER A 37 -18.02 -0.77 3.76
CA SER A 37 -18.47 -0.42 2.42
C SER A 37 -19.14 -1.68 1.89
N SER A 38 -20.44 -1.59 1.64
CA SER A 38 -21.23 -2.68 1.12
C SER A 38 -20.70 -3.01 -0.27
N TRP A 39 -19.85 -4.05 -0.36
CA TRP A 39 -19.45 -4.63 -1.62
C TRP A 39 -20.70 -5.07 -2.36
N ARG A 40 -21.00 -4.40 -3.48
CA ARG A 40 -21.99 -4.88 -4.45
C ARG A 40 -21.24 -5.39 -5.67
N PRO A 41 -21.49 -6.63 -6.12
CA PRO A 41 -21.01 -7.13 -7.40
C PRO A 41 -21.48 -6.19 -8.52
N ILE A 42 -20.58 -5.87 -9.46
CA ILE A 42 -20.94 -5.17 -10.70
C ILE A 42 -21.59 -6.20 -11.62
N GLU A 43 -22.83 -6.58 -11.30
CA GLU A 43 -23.72 -7.19 -12.28
C GLU A 43 -24.83 -6.19 -12.56
N THR A 44 -24.72 -5.51 -13.70
CA THR A 44 -25.76 -5.38 -14.74
C THR A 44 -25.34 -4.22 -15.65
N ALA A 45 -24.93 -4.55 -16.87
CA ALA A 45 -24.96 -3.62 -17.99
C ALA A 45 -26.39 -3.09 -18.12
N ARG A 46 -26.64 -1.85 -17.71
CA ARG A 46 -27.90 -1.15 -17.99
C ARG A 46 -27.59 0.07 -18.85
N ALA A 47 -28.08 -0.04 -20.08
CA ALA A 47 -28.04 0.98 -21.12
C ALA A 47 -28.33 2.38 -20.54
N TYR A 48 -27.46 3.33 -20.85
CA TYR A 48 -27.72 4.73 -20.60
C TYR A 48 -28.95 5.14 -21.42
N HIS A 49 -30.01 5.51 -20.71
CA HIS A 49 -31.12 6.26 -21.30
C HIS A 49 -30.58 7.62 -21.75
N THR A 50 -30.75 7.89 -23.05
CA THR A 50 -30.53 9.19 -23.67
C THR A 50 -31.36 10.27 -22.96
N GLN A 51 -30.69 11.23 -22.33
CA GLN A 51 -31.33 12.45 -21.87
C GLN A 51 -30.98 13.57 -22.85
N THR A 52 -31.91 13.85 -23.76
CA THR A 52 -31.85 14.98 -24.69
C THR A 52 -32.06 16.28 -23.92
N ALA A 53 -31.03 17.10 -23.81
CA ALA A 53 -31.14 18.50 -23.45
C ALA A 53 -30.73 19.35 -24.66
N ALA A 54 -31.69 20.06 -25.24
CA ALA A 54 -31.46 21.02 -26.29
C ALA A 54 -30.85 22.30 -25.68
N ALA A 55 -29.68 22.70 -26.18
CA ALA A 55 -29.13 24.03 -25.95
C ALA A 55 -28.51 24.54 -27.25
N THR A 56 -29.19 25.50 -27.87
CA THR A 56 -28.74 26.28 -29.01
C THR A 56 -27.54 27.13 -28.60
N GLY A 57 -26.38 26.85 -29.18
CA GLY A 57 -25.17 27.65 -29.02
C GLY A 57 -24.34 27.58 -30.29
N ILE A 58 -24.17 28.72 -30.94
CA ILE A 58 -23.39 28.89 -32.17
C ILE A 58 -21.92 28.64 -31.83
N PHE A 59 -21.31 27.60 -32.40
CA PHE A 59 -19.87 27.38 -32.35
C PHE A 59 -19.25 27.82 -33.68
N THR A 60 -18.52 28.93 -33.63
CA THR A 60 -17.51 29.31 -34.62
C THR A 60 -16.38 28.28 -34.61
N THR A 61 -15.97 27.84 -35.79
CA THR A 61 -14.85 26.92 -36.01
C THR A 61 -13.51 27.59 -35.69
N PRO A 62 -12.69 27.09 -34.74
CA PRO A 62 -11.27 27.35 -34.75
C PRO A 62 -10.54 26.24 -35.52
N THR A 63 -9.82 26.65 -36.57
CA THR A 63 -8.82 25.86 -37.30
C THR A 63 -7.84 25.21 -36.34
N LEU A 64 -7.72 23.88 -36.42
CA LEU A 64 -6.75 23.10 -35.65
C LEU A 64 -5.32 23.40 -36.18
N PRO A 65 -4.36 23.84 -35.35
CA PRO A 65 -2.96 23.77 -35.73
C PRO A 65 -2.54 22.29 -35.80
N GLN A 66 -1.88 21.98 -36.91
CA GLN A 66 -1.34 20.69 -37.28
C GLN A 66 -0.46 20.13 -36.16
N ILE A 67 -0.86 18.99 -35.58
CA ILE A 67 -0.08 18.26 -34.58
C ILE A 67 1.12 17.66 -35.31
N THR A 68 2.27 18.29 -35.17
CA THR A 68 3.56 17.68 -35.49
C THR A 68 3.67 16.38 -34.70
N THR A 69 3.84 15.27 -35.41
CA THR A 69 4.23 13.97 -34.89
C THR A 69 5.56 14.09 -34.14
N THR A 70 5.49 14.42 -32.85
CA THR A 70 6.62 14.26 -31.94
C THR A 70 6.60 12.81 -31.49
N ALA A 71 7.66 12.08 -31.84
CA ALA A 71 7.88 10.68 -31.55
C ALA A 71 7.52 10.34 -30.08
N GLU A 72 6.66 9.35 -29.93
CA GLU A 72 6.39 8.67 -28.67
C GLU A 72 7.73 8.16 -28.10
N PRO A 73 8.11 8.52 -26.86
CA PRO A 73 9.29 7.97 -26.23
C PRO A 73 9.12 6.43 -26.14
N PRO A 74 10.14 5.64 -26.49
CA PRO A 74 10.00 4.19 -26.51
C PRO A 74 9.63 3.70 -25.11
N LEU A 75 8.57 2.90 -25.02
CA LEU A 75 8.22 2.17 -23.82
C LEU A 75 9.49 1.48 -23.27
N PRO A 76 9.79 1.59 -21.96
CA PRO A 76 10.90 0.87 -21.38
C PRO A 76 10.67 -0.63 -21.56
N THR A 77 11.53 -1.24 -22.38
CA THR A 77 11.67 -2.67 -22.54
C THR A 77 12.15 -3.28 -21.21
N PRO A 78 11.75 -4.50 -20.84
CA PRO A 78 12.12 -5.14 -19.57
C PRO A 78 13.63 -5.43 -19.39
N SER A 79 14.50 -5.00 -20.30
CA SER A 79 15.96 -5.20 -20.26
C SER A 79 16.79 -4.03 -19.74
N ALA A 80 16.18 -2.94 -19.25
CA ALA A 80 16.92 -1.75 -18.82
C ALA A 80 16.66 -1.35 -17.36
N LEU A 81 16.50 -2.33 -16.46
CA LEU A 81 16.58 -2.00 -15.03
C LEU A 81 18.00 -1.50 -14.73
N PRO A 82 18.15 -0.38 -13.99
CA PRO A 82 19.46 0.16 -13.67
C PRO A 82 20.22 -0.78 -12.74
N ALA A 83 21.54 -0.60 -12.64
CA ALA A 83 22.37 -1.35 -11.70
C ALA A 83 21.97 -1.12 -10.23
N SER A 84 21.38 0.04 -9.93
CA SER A 84 20.77 0.33 -8.63
C SER A 84 19.58 1.28 -8.80
N LEU A 85 18.54 1.07 -8.00
CA LEU A 85 17.37 1.93 -7.91
C LEU A 85 17.68 3.20 -7.08
N PRO A 86 16.93 4.30 -7.30
CA PRO A 86 17.10 5.51 -6.51
C PRO A 86 16.80 5.25 -5.02
N MET A 87 17.48 5.97 -4.12
CA MET A 87 17.07 5.99 -2.71
C MET A 87 15.68 6.63 -2.59
N ALA A 88 14.78 6.03 -1.81
CA ALA A 88 13.47 6.60 -1.58
C ALA A 88 13.41 7.22 -0.18
N MET A 89 13.05 8.50 -0.09
CA MET A 89 12.97 9.23 1.19
C MET A 89 12.03 8.53 2.21
N LYS A 90 11.04 7.79 1.72
CA LYS A 90 10.06 7.03 2.52
C LYS A 90 10.26 5.53 2.45
N GLY A 91 11.36 5.07 1.84
CA GLY A 91 11.51 3.67 1.50
C GLY A 91 10.62 3.23 0.35
N TYR A 92 10.54 1.92 0.19
CA TYR A 92 9.71 1.25 -0.80
C TYR A 92 8.56 0.51 -0.12
N GLU A 93 7.46 0.35 -0.83
CA GLU A 93 6.33 -0.49 -0.47
C GLU A 93 6.40 -1.78 -1.31
N LEU A 94 6.26 -2.93 -0.66
CA LEU A 94 6.14 -4.23 -1.29
C LEU A 94 4.71 -4.72 -1.12
N TYR A 95 4.10 -5.17 -2.22
CA TYR A 95 2.80 -5.81 -2.23
C TYR A 95 2.92 -7.19 -2.86
N SER A 96 2.12 -8.13 -2.38
CA SER A 96 2.03 -9.48 -2.94
C SER A 96 0.59 -9.90 -3.14
N TRP A 97 0.33 -10.66 -4.19
CA TRP A 97 -0.96 -11.29 -4.44
C TRP A 97 -0.78 -12.59 -5.21
N GLN A 98 -1.76 -13.47 -5.08
CA GLN A 98 -1.77 -14.73 -5.80
C GLN A 98 -2.69 -14.63 -7.02
N ASN A 99 -2.20 -15.11 -8.17
CA ASN A 99 -3.00 -15.29 -9.38
C ASN A 99 -2.81 -16.74 -9.86
N GLY A 100 -3.83 -17.58 -9.65
CA GLY A 100 -3.71 -19.02 -9.84
C GLY A 100 -2.69 -19.63 -8.89
N SER A 101 -1.69 -20.34 -9.43
CA SER A 101 -0.58 -20.92 -8.64
C SER A 101 0.59 -19.95 -8.43
N ASN A 102 0.56 -18.77 -9.07
CA ASN A 102 1.72 -17.89 -9.15
C ASN A 102 1.61 -16.74 -8.16
N TRP A 103 2.70 -16.49 -7.44
CA TRP A 103 2.88 -15.28 -6.65
C TRP A 103 3.32 -14.14 -7.54
N ASN A 104 2.67 -13.00 -7.38
CA ASN A 104 3.03 -11.76 -8.04
C ASN A 104 3.37 -10.73 -6.96
N PHE A 105 4.29 -9.84 -7.31
CA PHE A 105 4.82 -8.83 -6.42
C PHE A 105 4.91 -7.49 -7.13
N THR A 106 4.62 -6.42 -6.41
CA THR A 106 4.89 -5.05 -6.86
C THR A 106 5.75 -4.36 -5.82
N LEU A 107 6.92 -3.90 -6.24
CA LEU A 107 7.77 -2.99 -5.48
C LEU A 107 7.55 -1.57 -6.00
N ILE A 108 7.10 -0.65 -5.16
CA ILE A 108 6.77 0.72 -5.54
C ILE A 108 7.35 1.73 -4.57
N THR A 109 7.72 2.93 -5.02
CA THR A 109 8.20 4.00 -4.14
C THR A 109 7.14 4.38 -3.11
N GLY A 110 7.54 4.43 -1.83
CA GLY A 110 6.68 4.87 -0.74
C GLY A 110 6.30 6.34 -0.87
N THR A 111 5.03 6.67 -0.68
CA THR A 111 4.53 8.05 -0.77
C THR A 111 3.60 8.38 0.41
N ASN A 112 3.22 9.65 0.57
CA ASN A 112 2.21 10.06 1.56
C ASN A 112 0.77 9.76 1.11
N ARG A 113 0.58 9.01 0.02
CA ARG A 113 -0.73 8.72 -0.56
C ARG A 113 -0.97 7.22 -0.55
N THR A 114 -2.20 6.83 -0.24
CA THR A 114 -2.70 5.47 -0.45
C THR A 114 -2.64 5.11 -1.94
N LYS A 115 -2.13 3.91 -2.24
CA LYS A 115 -2.16 3.34 -3.60
C LYS A 115 -3.46 2.60 -3.81
N SER A 116 -4.04 2.68 -5.01
CA SER A 116 -5.22 1.87 -5.32
C SER A 116 -4.80 0.43 -5.63
N PHE A 117 -5.75 -0.50 -5.50
CA PHE A 117 -5.52 -1.89 -5.89
C PHE A 117 -5.11 -1.98 -7.36
N ASP A 118 -5.85 -1.32 -8.25
CA ASP A 118 -5.56 -1.29 -9.70
C ASP A 118 -4.17 -0.73 -10.00
N GLU A 119 -3.70 0.27 -9.25
CA GLU A 119 -2.34 0.81 -9.40
C GLU A 119 -1.29 -0.23 -9.05
N ILE A 120 -1.48 -0.96 -7.95
CA ILE A 120 -0.55 -1.99 -7.45
C ILE A 120 -0.47 -3.17 -8.41
N ILE A 121 -1.61 -3.65 -8.93
CA ILE A 121 -1.66 -4.83 -9.80
C ILE A 121 -1.53 -4.51 -11.29
N ALA A 122 -1.56 -3.23 -11.68
CA ALA A 122 -1.46 -2.85 -13.08
C ALA A 122 -0.15 -3.40 -13.69
N PRO A 123 -0.22 -3.98 -14.89
CA PRO A 123 0.96 -4.50 -15.55
C PRO A 123 1.94 -3.37 -15.93
N GLY A 124 3.20 -3.76 -16.13
CA GLY A 124 4.24 -2.85 -16.59
C GLY A 124 5.06 -2.23 -15.47
N ASN A 125 6.26 -1.83 -15.85
CA ASN A 125 7.26 -1.25 -14.97
C ASN A 125 7.43 0.23 -15.32
N THR A 126 7.50 1.07 -14.29
CA THR A 126 7.67 2.51 -14.41
C THR A 126 8.91 2.92 -13.65
N LEU A 127 9.84 3.58 -14.33
CA LEU A 127 10.94 4.32 -13.72
C LEU A 127 10.93 5.72 -14.32
N THR A 128 10.67 6.72 -13.50
CA THR A 128 10.65 8.12 -13.95
C THR A 128 11.91 8.84 -13.48
N GLY A 129 12.30 9.88 -14.21
CA GLY A 129 13.54 10.64 -13.95
C GLY A 129 13.54 11.38 -12.60
N ASP A 130 12.38 11.55 -11.97
CA ASP A 130 12.21 12.12 -10.63
C ASP A 130 12.38 11.08 -9.50
N GLY A 131 12.69 9.82 -9.85
CA GLY A 131 12.99 8.77 -8.88
C GLY A 131 11.79 7.95 -8.42
N PHE A 132 10.61 8.13 -9.03
CA PHE A 132 9.49 7.22 -8.80
C PHE A 132 9.70 5.89 -9.55
N VAL A 133 9.49 4.80 -8.82
CA VAL A 133 9.70 3.42 -9.27
C VAL A 133 8.45 2.61 -8.97
N LYS A 134 8.00 1.84 -9.95
CA LYS A 134 7.02 0.75 -9.80
C LYS A 134 7.50 -0.43 -10.63
N LEU A 135 7.77 -1.55 -9.98
CA LEU A 135 8.23 -2.79 -10.61
C LEU A 135 7.31 -3.94 -10.22
N SER A 136 6.69 -4.58 -11.21
CA SER A 136 5.84 -5.75 -11.01
C SER A 136 6.51 -6.99 -11.58
N VAL A 137 6.59 -8.05 -10.77
CA VAL A 137 7.26 -9.32 -11.11
C VAL A 137 6.44 -10.52 -10.65
N THR A 138 6.66 -11.66 -11.30
CA THR A 138 6.04 -12.93 -10.94
C THR A 138 7.11 -13.90 -10.44
N GLY A 139 6.89 -14.47 -9.26
CA GLY A 139 7.79 -15.43 -8.62
C GLY A 139 8.84 -14.81 -7.70
N LEU A 140 9.31 -15.62 -6.75
CA LEU A 140 10.29 -15.22 -5.72
C LEU A 140 11.65 -14.86 -6.32
N ASP A 141 12.10 -15.60 -7.33
CA ASP A 141 13.42 -15.39 -7.91
C ASP A 141 13.52 -14.04 -8.62
N GLU A 142 12.47 -13.64 -9.35
CA GLU A 142 12.38 -12.32 -9.97
C GLU A 142 12.28 -11.20 -8.93
N LEU A 143 11.52 -11.42 -7.84
CA LEU A 143 11.48 -10.48 -6.72
C LEU A 143 12.87 -10.28 -6.11
N LYS A 144 13.62 -11.36 -5.86
CA LYS A 144 15.00 -11.26 -5.33
C LYS A 144 15.92 -10.48 -6.27
N LYS A 145 15.81 -10.67 -7.59
CA LYS A 145 16.56 -9.87 -8.58
C LYS A 145 16.21 -8.39 -8.51
N VAL A 146 14.95 -8.03 -8.26
CA VAL A 146 14.55 -6.64 -8.08
C VAL A 146 15.06 -6.08 -6.74
N LEU A 147 14.95 -6.85 -5.65
CA LEU A 147 15.38 -6.42 -4.32
C LEU A 147 16.88 -6.11 -4.26
N VAL A 148 17.74 -6.83 -4.98
CA VAL A 148 19.19 -6.53 -5.01
C VAL A 148 19.53 -5.23 -5.72
N LEU A 149 18.59 -4.64 -6.47
CA LEU A 149 18.79 -3.33 -7.08
C LEU A 149 18.61 -2.20 -6.04
N LEU A 150 17.96 -2.47 -4.91
CA LEU A 150 17.79 -1.47 -3.86
C LEU A 150 19.15 -1.08 -3.25
N PRO A 151 19.38 0.21 -2.98
CA PRO A 151 20.58 0.64 -2.28
C PRO A 151 20.61 0.03 -0.86
N GLY A 152 21.81 -0.26 -0.36
CA GLY A 152 21.96 -0.76 1.00
C GLY A 152 21.51 0.28 2.04
N GLY A 153 20.81 -0.17 3.09
CA GLY A 153 20.22 0.69 4.12
C GLY A 153 18.77 1.09 3.84
N GLU A 154 18.22 0.73 2.68
CA GLU A 154 16.84 1.04 2.31
C GLU A 154 15.83 0.28 3.18
N GLN A 155 14.65 0.88 3.36
CA GLN A 155 13.52 0.28 4.06
C GLN A 155 12.46 -0.18 3.05
N VAL A 156 11.96 -1.39 3.22
CA VAL A 156 10.87 -1.97 2.44
C VAL A 156 9.73 -2.32 3.38
N PHE A 157 8.57 -1.72 3.16
CA PHE A 157 7.35 -1.96 3.93
C PHE A 157 6.45 -2.92 3.15
N TRP A 158 6.32 -4.15 3.63
CA TRP A 158 5.48 -5.15 3.00
C TRP A 158 4.06 -5.06 3.52
N ALA A 159 3.17 -4.54 2.67
CA ALA A 159 1.75 -4.39 2.96
C ALA A 159 0.95 -5.52 2.32
N GLY A 160 -0.03 -6.01 3.08
CA GLY A 160 -0.95 -7.07 2.67
C GLY A 160 -2.01 -7.27 3.74
N MET A 161 -3.07 -7.97 3.38
CA MET A 161 -4.13 -8.37 4.30
C MET A 161 -4.20 -9.89 4.33
N ASP A 162 -4.32 -10.47 5.53
CA ASP A 162 -4.61 -11.89 5.66
C ASP A 162 -6.13 -12.10 5.61
N LEU A 163 -6.65 -12.32 4.41
CA LEU A 163 -8.06 -12.65 4.16
C LEU A 163 -8.23 -14.12 3.78
N THR A 164 -7.26 -14.96 4.14
CA THR A 164 -7.27 -16.40 3.82
C THR A 164 -8.55 -17.04 4.35
N GLY A 165 -9.33 -17.65 3.45
CA GLY A 165 -10.61 -18.29 3.79
C GLY A 165 -11.79 -17.33 4.03
N GLN A 166 -11.57 -16.02 3.95
CA GLN A 166 -12.63 -15.00 4.11
C GLN A 166 -13.19 -14.50 2.77
N VAL A 167 -12.50 -14.81 1.66
CA VAL A 167 -12.92 -14.44 0.31
C VAL A 167 -13.19 -15.67 -0.56
N PRO A 168 -14.07 -15.56 -1.58
CA PRO A 168 -14.30 -16.64 -2.52
C PRO A 168 -13.02 -17.09 -3.22
N SER A 169 -12.92 -18.39 -3.49
CA SER A 169 -11.82 -18.95 -4.27
C SER A 169 -11.69 -18.25 -5.63
N GLY A 170 -10.46 -17.90 -6.01
CA GLY A 170 -10.16 -17.18 -7.25
C GLY A 170 -10.28 -15.65 -7.15
N THR A 171 -10.71 -15.10 -6.02
CA THR A 171 -10.65 -13.65 -5.78
C THR A 171 -9.19 -13.23 -5.64
N VAL A 172 -8.76 -12.23 -6.40
CA VAL A 172 -7.42 -11.64 -6.26
C VAL A 172 -7.48 -10.54 -5.21
N TYR A 173 -6.61 -10.63 -4.21
CA TYR A 173 -6.47 -9.63 -3.15
C TYR A 173 -5.01 -9.57 -2.70
N LEU A 174 -4.64 -8.47 -2.06
CA LEU A 174 -3.30 -8.29 -1.52
C LEU A 174 -3.16 -9.14 -0.26
N THR A 175 -2.22 -10.07 -0.27
CA THR A 175 -2.03 -11.02 0.83
C THR A 175 -0.59 -11.48 0.93
N PHE A 176 -0.22 -11.98 2.10
CA PHE A 176 1.11 -12.48 2.34
C PHE A 176 1.23 -13.94 1.88
N PRO A 177 2.41 -14.35 1.38
CA PRO A 177 2.71 -15.75 1.16
C PRO A 177 2.89 -16.49 2.48
N ASP A 178 3.11 -17.81 2.42
CA ASP A 178 3.35 -18.61 3.60
C ASP A 178 4.59 -18.13 4.39
N GLN A 179 4.67 -18.55 5.66
CA GLN A 179 5.74 -18.12 6.56
C GLN A 179 7.14 -18.50 6.05
N GLY A 180 7.28 -19.62 5.31
CA GLY A 180 8.57 -20.04 4.76
C GLY A 180 9.10 -19.04 3.72
N VAL A 181 8.22 -18.54 2.86
CA VAL A 181 8.54 -17.47 1.91
C VAL A 181 8.89 -16.16 2.63
N ILE A 182 8.12 -15.79 3.64
CA ILE A 182 8.37 -14.57 4.43
C ILE A 182 9.75 -14.63 5.08
N ASP A 183 10.10 -15.76 5.69
CA ASP A 183 11.39 -15.96 6.38
C ASP A 183 12.57 -15.94 5.39
N ASP A 184 12.40 -16.55 4.22
CA ASP A 184 13.40 -16.55 3.15
C ASP A 184 13.67 -15.12 2.64
N LEU A 185 12.62 -14.34 2.35
CA LEU A 185 12.76 -12.95 1.92
C LEU A 185 13.33 -12.05 3.02
N THR A 186 12.95 -12.27 4.28
CA THR A 186 13.51 -11.53 5.42
C THR A 186 15.02 -11.77 5.54
N ARG A 187 15.45 -13.04 5.43
CA ARG A 187 16.87 -13.41 5.44
C ARG A 187 17.62 -12.84 4.23
N PHE A 188 17.00 -12.88 3.06
CA PHE A 188 17.55 -12.32 1.83
C PHE A 188 17.79 -10.81 1.96
N CYS A 189 16.77 -10.05 2.37
CA CYS A 189 16.89 -8.61 2.60
C CYS A 189 17.97 -8.29 3.64
N THR A 190 18.02 -9.03 4.75
CA THR A 190 19.04 -8.85 5.80
C THR A 190 20.46 -9.01 5.24
N LYS A 191 20.70 -10.05 4.43
CA LYS A 191 22.00 -10.29 3.77
C LYS A 191 22.41 -9.12 2.86
N HIS A 192 21.44 -8.48 2.22
CA HIS A 192 21.64 -7.35 1.31
C HIS A 192 21.53 -5.98 2.01
N LYS A 193 21.48 -5.95 3.35
CA LYS A 193 21.35 -4.73 4.17
C LYS A 193 20.07 -3.93 3.86
N ILE A 194 19.00 -4.61 3.49
CA ILE A 194 17.67 -4.04 3.27
C ILE A 194 16.82 -4.39 4.51
N THR A 195 16.13 -3.40 5.06
CA THR A 195 15.21 -3.62 6.19
C THR A 195 13.84 -3.95 5.64
N LEU A 196 13.40 -5.21 5.77
CA LEU A 196 12.05 -5.63 5.39
C LEU A 196 11.14 -5.61 6.62
N GLN A 197 10.09 -4.79 6.59
CA GLN A 197 9.10 -4.68 7.67
C GLN A 197 7.74 -5.12 7.17
N LEU A 198 7.16 -6.14 7.79
CA LEU A 198 5.77 -6.54 7.52
C LEU A 198 4.81 -5.59 8.23
N LEU A 199 3.89 -5.00 7.46
CA LEU A 199 2.79 -4.21 7.98
C LEU A 199 1.57 -5.12 8.12
N LYS A 200 1.54 -5.90 9.21
CA LYS A 200 0.35 -6.65 9.60
C LYS A 200 -0.59 -5.68 10.32
N GLU A 201 -1.86 -5.63 9.91
CA GLU A 201 -2.88 -5.02 10.76
C GLU A 201 -2.95 -5.82 12.09
N PRO A 202 -3.06 -5.14 13.24
CA PRO A 202 -3.08 -5.75 14.56
C PRO A 202 -4.33 -6.60 14.83
#